data_AF-A0A7S2RZB1-F1
#
_entry.id   AF-A0A7S2RZB1-F1
#
_cell.length_a   1.000
_cell.length_b   1.000
_cell.length_c   1.000
_cell.angle_alpha   90.00
_cell.angle_beta   90.00
_cell.angle_gamma   90.00
#
_symmetry.space_group_name_H-M   'P 1'
#
loop_
_entity.id
_entity.type
_entity.pdbx_description
1 polymer ?
#
loop_
_entity_poly.entity_id
_entity_poly.type
_entity_poly.pdbx_seq_one_letter_code
_entity_poly.pdbx_strand_id
1 'polypeptide(L)'
;EEITFRINLSVLLHCLGTLGSQLHDIVLKMAYFDKDECFSLQLVEGSVLTECKIRTLFEAGLDDDDDERIDDLNLAFNIAFKNSELLNKCIVRSEQLKDAFAELFELPGAASVSVLLSPNRPFF
;
A
#
# COMPACT_ATOMS: atom_id res chain seq x y z
N GLU A 1 22.22 -2.19 7.49
CA GLU A 1 21.37 -3.39 7.33
C GLU A 1 19.99 -2.94 6.90
N GLU A 2 19.43 -3.65 5.93
CA GLU A 2 18.04 -3.49 5.50
C GLU A 2 17.19 -4.46 6.31
N ILE A 3 16.05 -4.00 6.82
CA ILE A 3 15.14 -4.80 7.64
C ILE A 3 13.82 -4.89 6.88
N THR A 4 13.37 -6.12 6.64
CA THR A 4 12.09 -6.42 5.99
C THR A 4 11.26 -7.29 6.93
N PHE A 5 9.99 -6.95 7.08
CA PHE A 5 9.05 -7.72 7.89
C PHE A 5 7.63 -7.56 7.35
N ARG A 6 6.78 -8.55 7.57
CA ARG A 6 5.36 -8.49 7.22
C ARG A 6 4.53 -8.13 8.47
N ILE A 7 3.49 -7.33 8.28
CA ILE A 7 2.49 -7.01 9.31
C ILE A 7 1.09 -7.06 8.71
N ASN A 8 0.09 -7.31 9.55
CA ASN A 8 -1.29 -7.21 9.13
C ASN A 8 -1.68 -5.73 8.88
N LEU A 9 -1.91 -5.38 7.61
CA LEU A 9 -2.25 -4.00 7.21
C LEU A 9 -3.55 -3.50 7.86
N SER A 10 -4.55 -4.36 8.02
CA SER A 10 -5.81 -3.98 8.66
C SER A 10 -5.62 -3.60 10.13
N VAL A 11 -4.77 -4.34 10.85
CA VAL A 11 -4.41 -4.01 12.24
C VAL A 11 -3.65 -2.68 12.29
N LEU A 12 -2.70 -2.47 11.38
CA LEU A 12 -1.96 -1.20 11.27
C LEU A 12 -2.91 -0.02 11.04
N LEU A 13 -3.83 -0.13 10.07
CA LEU A 13 -4.80 0.91 9.78
C LEU A 13 -5.75 1.16 10.95
N HIS A 14 -6.15 0.12 11.68
CA HIS A 14 -6.94 0.26 12.89
C HIS A 14 -6.17 1.05 13.96
N CYS A 15 -4.90 0.71 14.21
CA CYS A 15 -4.04 1.44 15.14
C CYS A 15 -3.88 2.91 14.76
N LEU A 16 -3.65 3.21 13.48
CA LEU A 16 -3.56 4.59 12.97
C LEU A 16 -4.89 5.34 13.09
N GLY A 17 -6.02 4.64 12.95
CA GLY A 17 -7.36 5.22 13.08
C GLY A 17 -7.84 5.45 14.52
N THR A 18 -7.13 4.98 15.54
CA THR A 18 -7.54 5.12 16.95
C THR A 18 -7.64 6.57 17.43
N LEU A 19 -6.91 7.49 16.82
CA LEU A 19 -6.96 8.93 17.13
C LEU A 19 -8.06 9.69 16.35
N GLY A 20 -8.88 8.98 15.58
CA GLY A 20 -9.96 9.58 14.80
C GLY A 20 -9.53 10.14 13.45
N SER A 21 -10.48 10.66 12.68
CA SER A 21 -10.29 11.10 11.29
C SER A 21 -9.70 12.51 11.13
N GLN A 22 -9.47 13.24 12.23
CA GLN A 22 -9.01 14.63 12.23
C GLN A 22 -7.63 14.71 12.90
N LEU A 23 -6.59 14.28 12.18
CA LEU A 23 -5.22 14.19 12.67
C LEU A 23 -4.47 15.53 12.45
N HIS A 24 -4.81 16.60 13.17
CA HIS A 24 -4.19 17.91 12.87
C HIS A 24 -2.84 18.13 13.58
N ASP A 25 -2.52 17.42 14.67
CA ASP A 25 -1.29 17.64 15.44
C ASP A 25 -0.72 16.36 16.09
N ILE A 26 -0.63 15.26 15.32
CA ILE A 26 -0.17 13.96 15.83
C ILE A 26 1.28 13.70 15.44
N VAL A 27 2.10 13.37 16.44
CA VAL A 27 3.45 12.85 16.22
C VAL A 27 3.38 11.33 16.20
N LEU A 28 3.73 10.74 15.07
CA LEU A 28 3.88 9.29 14.93
C LEU A 28 5.34 8.89 15.10
N LYS A 29 5.61 8.00 16.05
CA LYS A 29 6.89 7.32 16.21
C LYS A 29 6.72 5.83 15.95
N MET A 30 7.57 5.29 15.09
CA MET A 30 7.58 3.88 14.73
C MET A 30 8.89 3.26 15.21
N ALA A 31 8.81 2.05 15.76
CA ALA A 31 9.97 1.28 16.17
C ALA A 31 9.74 -0.20 15.87
N TYR A 32 10.78 -0.87 15.38
CA TYR A 32 10.78 -2.32 15.24
C TYR A 32 11.73 -2.91 16.28
N PHE A 33 11.24 -3.91 17.01
CA PHE A 33 11.98 -4.64 18.03
C PHE A 33 12.18 -6.07 17.55
N ASP A 34 13.33 -6.32 16.93
CA ASP A 34 13.71 -7.60 16.32
C ASP A 34 13.60 -8.78 17.31
N LYS A 35 14.14 -8.61 18.53
CA LYS A 35 14.09 -9.63 19.60
C LYS A 35 12.67 -10.01 20.03
N ASP A 36 11.74 -9.08 19.90
CA ASP A 36 10.35 -9.23 20.32
C ASP A 36 9.42 -9.52 19.13
N GLU A 37 9.97 -9.57 17.90
CA GLU A 37 9.22 -9.71 16.64
C GLU A 37 8.02 -8.74 16.60
N CYS A 38 8.29 -7.49 16.96
CA CYS A 38 7.22 -6.54 17.26
C CYS A 38 7.46 -5.18 16.59
N PHE A 39 6.46 -4.74 15.83
CA PHE A 39 6.37 -3.39 15.31
C PHE A 39 5.50 -2.52 16.22
N SER A 40 6.10 -1.49 16.80
CA SER A 40 5.43 -0.57 17.71
C SER A 40 5.15 0.77 17.04
N LEU A 41 3.93 1.27 17.24
CA LEU A 41 3.51 2.61 16.89
C LEU A 41 3.18 3.38 18.17
N GLN A 42 3.78 4.56 18.30
CA GLN A 42 3.46 5.51 19.35
C GLN A 42 2.88 6.75 18.69
N LEU A 43 1.62 7.04 18.98
CA LEU A 43 0.93 8.23 18.49
C LEU A 43 0.77 9.20 19.66
N VAL A 44 1.28 10.42 19.49
CA VAL A 44 1.27 11.47 20.51
C VAL A 44 0.41 12.63 20.02
N GLU A 45 -0.62 12.97 20.79
CA GLU A 45 -1.50 14.12 20.56
C GLU A 45 -1.58 14.95 21.85
N GLY A 46 -0.91 16.09 21.89
CA GLY A 46 -0.81 16.90 23.11
C GLY A 46 -0.21 16.12 24.29
N SER A 47 -1.04 15.81 25.30
CA SER A 47 -0.65 15.01 26.46
C SER A 47 -1.08 13.54 26.38
N VAL A 48 -1.77 13.13 25.32
CA VAL A 48 -2.23 11.77 25.13
C VAL A 48 -1.18 10.98 24.34
N LEU A 49 -0.77 9.84 24.89
CA LEU A 49 0.09 8.87 24.23
C LEU A 49 -0.70 7.58 24.03
N THR A 50 -0.80 7.15 22.78
CA THR A 50 -1.33 5.84 22.41
C THR A 50 -0.18 4.97 21.91
N GLU A 51 0.05 3.83 22.56
CA GLU A 51 1.01 2.83 22.12
C GLU A 51 0.28 1.61 21.55
N CYS A 52 0.61 1.26 20.32
CA CYS A 52 0.18 0.04 19.65
C CYS A 52 1.39 -0.86 19.42
N LYS A 53 1.21 -2.16 19.65
CA LYS A 53 2.22 -3.19 19.40
C LYS A 53 1.62 -4.23 18.47
N ILE A 54 2.19 -4.33 17.28
CA ILE A 54 1.77 -5.24 16.23
C ILE A 54 2.82 -6.32 16.14
N ARG A 55 2.42 -7.58 16.34
CA ARG A 55 3.31 -8.71 16.12
C ARG A 55 3.62 -8.83 14.63
N THR A 56 4.89 -8.97 14.28
CA THR A 56 5.27 -9.22 12.90
C THR A 56 4.91 -10.64 12.52
N LEU A 57 4.50 -10.81 11.26
CA LEU A 57 4.26 -12.11 10.66
C LEU A 57 5.64 -12.64 10.24
N PHE A 58 6.13 -13.66 10.93
CA PHE A 58 7.37 -14.35 10.56
C PHE A 58 7.02 -15.49 9.59
N GLU A 59 7.84 -15.70 8.56
CA GLU A 59 7.75 -16.80 7.59
C GLU A 59 8.03 -18.20 8.21
N ALA A 60 8.04 -18.33 9.54
CA ALA A 60 8.26 -19.60 10.21
C ALA A 60 6.92 -20.30 10.45
N GLY A 61 6.40 -20.93 9.40
CA GLY A 61 5.39 -22.00 9.54
C GLY A 61 3.99 -21.71 8.98
N LEU A 62 3.85 -20.83 8.00
CA LEU A 62 2.71 -20.91 7.08
C LEU A 62 3.19 -21.69 5.85
N ASP A 63 2.53 -22.80 5.55
CA ASP A 63 2.76 -23.69 4.41
C ASP A 63 2.46 -23.02 3.05
N ASP A 64 3.04 -21.87 2.73
CA ASP A 64 2.73 -21.13 1.50
C ASP A 64 4.00 -20.81 0.68
N ASP A 65 4.53 -21.83 0.00
CA ASP A 65 5.46 -21.68 -1.15
C ASP A 65 4.94 -20.65 -2.19
N ASP A 66 3.62 -20.37 -2.20
CA ASP A 66 3.00 -19.43 -3.13
C ASP A 66 3.24 -17.95 -2.75
N ASP A 67 3.41 -17.59 -1.47
CA ASP A 67 3.51 -16.19 -1.04
C ASP A 67 4.94 -15.64 -1.22
N GLU A 68 5.98 -16.46 -1.00
CA GLU A 68 7.37 -16.14 -1.39
C GLU A 68 7.51 -15.97 -2.91
N ARG A 69 6.85 -16.85 -3.68
CA ARG A 69 6.86 -16.78 -5.15
C ARG A 69 6.13 -15.54 -5.68
N ILE A 70 5.07 -15.09 -5.01
CA ILE A 70 4.36 -13.86 -5.38
C ILE A 70 5.21 -12.62 -5.08
N ASP A 71 5.90 -12.57 -3.94
CA ASP A 71 6.80 -11.45 -3.61
C ASP A 71 8.01 -11.39 -4.55
N ASP A 72 8.60 -12.53 -4.89
CA ASP A 72 9.67 -12.64 -5.88
C ASP A 72 9.18 -12.21 -7.27
N LEU A 73 7.98 -12.63 -7.67
CA LEU A 73 7.38 -12.24 -8.95
C LEU A 73 7.04 -10.74 -8.98
N ASN A 74 6.54 -10.18 -7.89
CA ASN A 74 6.26 -8.75 -7.74
C ASN A 74 7.56 -7.94 -7.77
N LEU A 75 8.62 -8.42 -7.12
CA LEU A 75 9.94 -7.80 -7.15
C LEU A 75 10.54 -7.85 -8.56
N ALA A 76 10.48 -9.02 -9.22
CA ALA A 76 10.92 -9.18 -10.60
C ALA A 76 10.13 -8.28 -11.55
N PHE A 77 8.81 -8.19 -11.40
CA PHE A 77 7.96 -7.27 -12.15
C PHE A 77 8.36 -5.82 -11.90
N ASN A 78 8.55 -5.40 -10.64
CA ASN A 78 8.93 -4.03 -10.29
C ASN A 78 10.29 -3.65 -10.87
N ILE A 79 11.27 -4.56 -10.83
CA ILE A 79 12.60 -4.36 -11.43
C ILE A 79 12.48 -4.28 -12.95
N ALA A 80 11.77 -5.23 -13.58
CA ALA A 80 11.57 -5.26 -15.03
C ALA A 80 10.83 -4.01 -15.51
N PHE A 81 9.78 -3.57 -14.81
CA PHE A 81 9.01 -2.38 -15.13
C PHE A 81 9.86 -1.10 -15.01
N LYS A 82 10.61 -0.93 -13.90
CA LYS A 82 11.51 0.23 -13.72
C LYS A 82 12.57 0.33 -14.81
N ASN A 83 13.04 -0.80 -15.32
CA ASN A 83 14.07 -0.87 -16.36
C ASN A 83 13.50 -0.95 -17.78
N SER A 84 12.19 -1.03 -17.95
CA SER A 84 11.55 -1.12 -19.26
C SER A 84 11.57 0.21 -20.00
N GLU A 85 11.57 0.15 -21.33
CA GLU A 85 11.48 1.35 -22.17
C GLU A 85 10.11 2.03 -21.98
N LEU A 86 10.14 3.30 -21.61
CA LEU A 86 8.93 4.09 -21.40
C LEU A 86 8.37 4.57 -22.74
N LEU A 87 7.40 3.82 -23.29
CA LEU A 87 6.78 4.15 -24.58
C LEU A 87 5.88 5.39 -24.51
N ASN A 88 5.10 5.54 -23.43
CA ASN A 88 4.19 6.66 -23.20
C ASN A 88 4.14 7.03 -21.71
N LYS A 89 3.93 8.32 -21.41
CA LYS A 89 3.76 8.83 -20.04
C LYS A 89 2.68 9.89 -19.98
N CYS A 90 1.78 9.75 -19.02
CA CYS A 90 0.76 10.75 -18.70
C CYS A 90 0.73 10.98 -17.18
N ILE A 91 0.56 12.23 -16.75
CA ILE A 91 0.36 12.59 -15.35
C ILE A 91 -1.02 13.24 -15.26
N VAL A 92 -1.92 12.63 -14.49
CA VAL A 92 -3.32 13.05 -14.35
C VAL A 92 -3.57 13.40 -12.89
N ARG A 93 -4.49 14.33 -12.63
CA ARG A 93 -4.93 14.64 -11.27
C ARG A 93 -5.76 13.48 -10.73
N SER A 94 -5.41 13.01 -9.53
CA SER A 94 -6.04 11.83 -8.92
C SER A 94 -7.54 11.99 -8.73
N GLU A 95 -8.02 13.20 -8.44
CA GLU A 95 -9.45 13.50 -8.27
C GLU A 95 -10.25 13.17 -9.53
N GLN A 96 -9.71 13.48 -10.72
CA GLN A 96 -10.39 13.21 -11.99
C GLN A 96 -10.48 11.71 -12.29
N LEU A 97 -9.47 10.94 -11.85
CA LEU A 97 -9.49 9.49 -12.01
C LEU A 97 -10.48 8.84 -11.04
N LYS A 98 -10.61 9.36 -9.82
CA LYS A 98 -11.53 8.82 -8.82
C LYS A 98 -12.96 8.72 -9.36
N ASP A 99 -13.45 9.79 -9.97
CA ASP A 99 -14.81 9.84 -10.51
C ASP A 99 -14.98 8.89 -11.71
N ALA A 100 -14.03 8.94 -12.66
CA ALA A 100 -14.05 8.06 -13.84
C ALA A 100 -14.01 6.56 -13.47
N PHE A 101 -13.19 6.16 -12.49
CA PHE A 101 -13.11 4.77 -12.06
C PHE A 101 -14.31 4.35 -11.19
N ALA A 102 -14.93 5.26 -10.43
CA ALA A 102 -16.17 4.96 -9.73
C ALA A 102 -17.29 4.61 -10.71
N GLU A 103 -17.46 5.41 -11.78
CA GLU A 103 -18.44 5.13 -12.83
C GLU A 103 -18.16 3.81 -13.56
N LEU A 104 -16.89 3.53 -13.91
CA LEU A 104 -16.51 2.28 -14.55
C LEU A 104 -16.77 1.05 -13.66
N PHE A 105 -16.57 1.18 -12.34
CA PHE A 105 -16.80 0.09 -11.40
C PHE A 105 -18.28 -0.28 -11.28
N GLU A 106 -19.18 0.68 -11.44
CA GLU A 106 -20.63 0.45 -11.41
C GLU A 106 -21.16 -0.26 -12.68
N LEU A 107 -20.35 -0.39 -13.73
CA LEU A 107 -20.75 -1.05 -14.97
C LEU A 107 -20.85 -2.58 -14.77
N PRO A 108 -22.05 -3.17 -14.89
CA PRO A 108 -22.22 -4.60 -14.71
C PRO A 108 -21.52 -5.38 -15.82
N GLY A 109 -20.71 -6.37 -15.44
CA GLY A 109 -20.01 -7.25 -16.37
C GLY A 109 -18.70 -6.71 -16.95
N ALA A 110 -18.23 -5.54 -16.50
CA ALA A 110 -16.89 -5.06 -16.84
C ALA A 110 -15.82 -5.92 -16.13
N ALA A 111 -15.11 -6.78 -16.87
CA ALA A 111 -14.03 -7.61 -16.35
C ALA A 111 -12.63 -6.99 -16.54
N SER A 112 -12.51 -5.94 -17.37
CA SER A 112 -11.24 -5.27 -17.67
C SER A 112 -11.45 -3.84 -18.14
N VAL A 113 -10.41 -3.02 -18.01
CA VAL A 113 -10.36 -1.64 -18.52
C VAL A 113 -9.23 -1.55 -19.54
N SER A 114 -9.51 -0.94 -20.70
CA SER A 114 -8.51 -0.66 -21.73
C SER A 114 -8.06 0.79 -21.64
N VAL A 115 -6.75 1.02 -21.61
CA VAL A 115 -6.16 2.37 -21.57
C VAL A 115 -5.47 2.66 -22.90
N LEU A 116 -5.94 3.68 -23.62
CA LEU A 116 -5.36 4.12 -24.89
C LEU A 116 -4.58 5.42 -24.69
N LEU A 117 -3.28 5.40 -25.02
CA LEU A 117 -2.43 6.59 -25.08
C LEU A 117 -1.94 6.75 -26.52
N SER A 118 -2.29 7.87 -27.16
CA SER A 118 -1.92 8.17 -28.54
C SER A 118 -1.66 9.67 -28.71
N PRO A 119 -0.64 10.08 -29.49
CA PRO A 119 -0.45 11.48 -29.85
C PRO A 119 -1.53 11.99 -30.84
N ASN A 120 -2.23 11.07 -31.50
CA ASN A 120 -3.23 11.35 -32.53
C ASN A 120 -4.63 10.92 -32.06
N ARG A 121 -5.65 11.56 -32.62
CA ARG A 121 -7.07 11.17 -32.50
C ARG A 121 -7.25 9.67 -32.84
N PRO A 122 -8.16 8.94 -32.18
CA PRO A 122 -9.47 9.43 -31.72
C PRO A 122 -9.48 9.84 -30.24
N PHE A 123 -10.18 10.95 -29.96
CA PHE A 123 -10.70 11.23 -28.63
C PHE A 123 -12.12 10.65 -28.64
N PHE A 124 -12.28 9.47 -28.06
CA PHE A 124 -13.60 8.87 -27.90
C PHE A 124 -14.38 9.64 -26.83
#